data_AF-C7NGM5-F1
#
_entry.id   AF-C7NGM5-F1
#
_cell.length_a   1.000
_cell.length_b   1.000
_cell.length_c   1.000
_cell.angle_alpha   90.00
_cell.angle_beta   90.00
_cell.angle_gamma   90.00
#
_symmetry.space_group_name_H-M   'P 1'
#
loop_
_entity.id
_entity.type
_entity.pdbx_description
1 polymer ?
#
loop_
_entity_poly.entity_id
_entity_poly.type
_entity_poly.pdbx_seq_one_letter_code
_entity_poly.pdbx_strand_id
1 'polypeptide(L)'
;MTQVVVGVPAHDEADLIGPCLESVLAAAGRAVASPGPVRRVHVVVAAHRCRDATAERAGGLLQRAQGDERVTGEVLVDLTSTTVGQVRDRALRRGVAHLVPGDGADGVAGEEGETPPWLFSTDADSRVPADWVEGLLEVASREGAPVVTGLVDLEAWDAPAVGKAEYDRRVAEGFHPTGHWHAYGANLAVRWDAYRRAGGFPRRAVGEDVALVQALRAAGVPVASTTAVRVTTSSRAPGRAAGGLGSLLAELAGADDPPSPGRTPRERLGLTTEELAARAGRSTMNTPDEDLQAAGNHTGASRATLFVAGRVQGVGFRWWTRSRALELGLVGHARNMRDGRVEVVAQGDHAAIGQLEGLLREDPSTAGRPGRVDAVVRQEGDARPGIEGFVER
;
A
#
# COMPACT_ATOMS: atom_id res chain seq x y z
N MET A 1 31.17 -0.43 -7.86
CA MET A 1 30.40 -1.50 -7.18
C MET A 1 29.46 -0.86 -6.18
N THR A 2 28.36 -1.50 -5.82
CA THR A 2 27.36 -0.97 -4.89
C THR A 2 27.36 -1.73 -3.57
N GLN A 3 26.99 -1.03 -2.51
CA GLN A 3 26.65 -1.62 -1.22
C GLN A 3 25.12 -1.69 -1.07
N VAL A 4 24.64 -2.62 -0.25
CA VAL A 4 23.21 -2.82 0.01
C VAL A 4 22.96 -2.82 1.52
N VAL A 5 21.93 -2.10 1.95
CA VAL A 5 21.35 -2.18 3.29
C VAL A 5 20.01 -2.86 3.19
N VAL A 6 19.74 -3.86 4.04
CA VAL A 6 18.40 -4.44 4.20
C VAL A 6 17.85 -4.05 5.56
N GLY A 7 16.72 -3.35 5.59
CA GLY A 7 16.00 -3.02 6.81
C GLY A 7 14.82 -3.97 7.04
N VAL A 8 14.71 -4.53 8.25
CA VAL A 8 13.62 -5.43 8.65
C VAL A 8 12.99 -4.92 9.96
N PRO A 9 11.78 -4.32 9.93
CA PRO A 9 11.07 -3.92 11.13
C PRO A 9 10.38 -5.14 11.78
N ALA A 10 10.67 -5.39 13.05
CA ALA A 10 10.12 -6.52 13.79
C ALA A 10 9.44 -6.06 15.08
N HIS A 11 8.27 -6.60 15.39
CA HIS A 11 7.54 -6.37 16.64
C HIS A 11 6.85 -7.67 17.03
N ASP A 12 7.36 -8.34 18.07
CA ASP A 12 6.83 -9.62 18.56
C ASP A 12 6.67 -10.70 17.46
N GLU A 13 7.74 -10.97 16.71
CA GLU A 13 7.81 -11.93 15.59
C GLU A 13 8.76 -13.11 15.82
N ALA A 14 8.92 -13.59 17.05
CA ALA A 14 9.87 -14.65 17.37
C ALA A 14 9.71 -15.91 16.49
N ASP A 15 8.49 -16.23 16.06
CA ASP A 15 8.20 -17.41 15.24
C ASP A 15 8.50 -17.21 13.75
N LEU A 16 8.59 -15.96 13.27
CA LEU A 16 8.67 -15.63 11.84
C LEU A 16 9.98 -15.01 11.42
N ILE A 17 10.64 -14.35 12.36
CA ILE A 17 11.92 -13.70 12.10
C ILE A 17 12.97 -14.71 11.61
N GLY A 18 12.84 -15.98 11.99
CA GLY A 18 13.69 -17.08 11.51
C GLY A 18 13.60 -17.27 10.00
N PRO A 19 12.47 -17.76 9.46
CA PRO A 19 12.28 -17.93 8.02
C PRO A 19 12.51 -16.65 7.21
N CYS A 20 12.14 -15.48 7.75
CA CYS A 20 12.43 -14.19 7.13
C CYS A 20 13.94 -13.98 6.94
N LEU A 21 14.71 -14.02 8.03
CA LEU A 21 16.15 -13.77 7.98
C LEU A 21 16.91 -14.83 7.18
N GLU A 22 16.51 -16.10 7.26
CA GLU A 22 17.10 -17.16 6.43
C GLU A 22 16.96 -16.82 4.93
N SER A 23 15.78 -16.37 4.49
CA SER A 23 15.56 -15.96 3.10
C SER A 23 16.37 -14.71 2.71
N VAL A 24 16.44 -13.71 3.60
CA VAL A 24 17.20 -12.47 3.37
C VAL A 24 18.70 -12.75 3.28
N LEU A 25 19.24 -13.57 4.19
CA LEU A 25 20.65 -13.93 4.22
C LEU A 25 21.03 -14.80 3.02
N ALA A 26 20.15 -15.70 2.58
CA ALA A 26 20.35 -16.46 1.35
C ALA A 26 20.41 -15.56 0.11
N ALA A 27 19.48 -14.60 -0.02
CA ALA A 27 19.48 -13.63 -1.12
C ALA A 27 20.71 -12.70 -1.08
N ALA A 28 21.11 -12.25 0.10
CA ALA A 28 22.31 -11.45 0.31
C ALA A 28 23.59 -12.22 -0.07
N GLY A 29 23.72 -13.46 0.40
CA GLY A 29 24.83 -14.35 0.09
C GLY A 29 24.96 -14.62 -1.40
N ARG A 30 23.84 -14.89 -2.08
CA ARG A 30 23.81 -15.04 -3.53
C ARG A 30 24.27 -13.77 -4.24
N ALA A 31 23.74 -12.61 -3.85
CA ALA A 31 24.06 -11.33 -4.49
C ALA A 31 25.54 -10.96 -4.42
N VAL A 32 26.23 -11.27 -3.30
CA VAL A 32 27.69 -11.04 -3.19
C VAL A 32 28.52 -12.12 -3.87
N ALA A 33 27.99 -13.34 -4.03
CA ALA A 33 28.70 -14.45 -4.68
C ALA A 33 28.63 -14.37 -6.22
N SER A 34 27.55 -13.82 -6.77
CA SER A 34 27.37 -13.68 -8.21
C SER A 34 28.30 -12.64 -8.83
N PRO A 35 28.69 -12.80 -10.11
CA PRO A 35 29.36 -11.75 -10.88
C PRO A 35 28.37 -10.60 -11.09
N GLY A 36 28.39 -9.62 -10.19
CA GLY A 36 27.41 -8.55 -10.17
C GLY A 36 27.94 -7.28 -9.50
N PRO A 37 27.10 -6.23 -9.41
CA PRO A 37 27.53 -4.95 -8.86
C PRO A 37 27.66 -4.97 -7.34
N VAL A 38 27.08 -5.96 -6.64
CA VAL A 38 26.96 -5.98 -5.17
C VAL A 38 28.27 -6.41 -4.51
N ARG A 39 28.88 -5.49 -3.77
CA ARG A 39 30.14 -5.72 -3.04
C ARG A 39 29.90 -6.25 -1.62
N ARG A 40 28.90 -5.70 -0.95
CA ARG A 40 28.59 -5.98 0.46
C ARG A 40 27.12 -5.73 0.74
N VAL A 41 26.55 -6.54 1.62
CA VAL A 41 25.20 -6.41 2.16
C VAL A 41 25.28 -6.27 3.68
N HIS A 42 24.52 -5.33 4.24
CA HIS A 42 24.35 -5.17 5.68
C HIS A 42 22.88 -5.25 6.06
N VAL A 43 22.51 -6.21 6.91
CA VAL A 43 21.13 -6.45 7.34
C VAL A 43 20.91 -5.85 8.73
N VAL A 44 19.91 -5.00 8.87
CA VAL A 44 19.51 -4.41 10.16
C VAL A 44 18.10 -4.85 10.52
N VAL A 45 17.99 -5.62 11.59
CA VAL A 45 16.69 -5.94 12.20
C VAL A 45 16.39 -4.89 13.26
N ALA A 46 15.39 -4.05 13.02
CA ALA A 46 14.89 -3.12 14.03
C ALA A 46 13.84 -3.82 14.90
N ALA A 47 14.27 -4.34 16.04
CA ALA A 47 13.41 -4.93 17.06
C ALA A 47 12.69 -3.81 17.82
N HIS A 48 11.48 -3.49 17.37
CA HIS A 48 10.67 -2.40 17.89
C HIS A 48 9.85 -2.88 19.08
N ARG A 49 10.20 -2.44 20.29
CA ARG A 49 9.44 -2.72 21.52
C ARG A 49 9.03 -4.20 21.69
N CYS A 50 9.86 -5.13 21.22
CA CYS A 50 9.58 -6.55 21.35
C CYS A 50 9.60 -6.96 22.82
N ARG A 51 8.66 -7.82 23.20
CA ARG A 51 8.51 -8.44 24.53
C ARG A 51 8.78 -9.94 24.48
N ASP A 52 8.90 -10.51 23.28
CA ASP A 52 9.21 -11.90 23.04
C ASP A 52 10.70 -12.11 22.67
N ALA A 53 11.03 -13.31 22.19
CA ALA A 53 12.39 -13.68 21.79
C ALA A 53 12.82 -13.16 20.41
N THR A 54 12.11 -12.20 19.79
CA THR A 54 12.43 -11.69 18.43
C THR A 54 13.87 -11.21 18.32
N ALA A 55 14.30 -10.34 19.24
CA ALA A 55 15.62 -9.72 19.18
C ALA A 55 16.74 -10.75 19.39
N GLU A 56 16.55 -11.67 20.33
CA GLU A 56 17.50 -12.76 20.62
C GLU A 56 17.64 -13.70 19.41
N ARG A 57 16.52 -14.14 18.84
CA ARG A 57 16.50 -15.03 17.67
C ARG A 57 17.16 -14.38 16.46
N ALA A 58 16.82 -13.11 16.18
CA ALA A 58 17.43 -12.34 15.11
C ALA A 58 18.96 -12.22 15.31
N GLY A 59 19.40 -11.86 16.51
CA GLY A 59 20.82 -11.73 16.84
C GLY A 59 21.57 -13.05 16.65
N GLY A 60 21.01 -14.16 17.13
CA GLY A 60 21.60 -15.49 16.96
C GLY A 60 21.73 -15.92 15.50
N LEU A 61 20.74 -15.60 14.65
CA LEU A 61 20.79 -15.90 13.22
C LEU A 61 21.83 -15.05 12.49
N LEU A 62 21.84 -13.74 12.73
CA LEU A 62 22.80 -12.82 12.13
C LEU A 62 24.24 -13.15 12.52
N GLN A 63 24.48 -13.56 13.77
CA GLN A 63 25.80 -14.00 14.23
C GLN A 63 26.24 -15.31 13.56
N ARG A 64 25.36 -16.29 13.42
CA ARG A 64 25.66 -17.55 12.73
C ARG A 64 25.95 -17.36 11.24
N ALA A 65 25.38 -16.32 10.63
CA ALA A 65 25.54 -16.02 9.21
C ALA A 65 26.86 -15.30 8.85
N GLN A 66 27.73 -14.99 9.82
CA GLN A 66 28.99 -14.27 9.62
C GLN A 66 30.10 -15.08 8.90
N GLY A 67 29.75 -16.02 8.03
CA GLY A 67 30.71 -16.83 7.27
C GLY A 67 31.35 -16.09 6.09
N ASP A 68 30.72 -15.04 5.57
CA ASP A 68 31.24 -14.17 4.52
C ASP A 68 31.30 -12.73 5.04
N GLU A 69 32.48 -12.12 5.09
CA GLU A 69 32.69 -10.75 5.56
C GLU A 69 31.97 -9.67 4.70
N ARG A 70 31.41 -10.08 3.55
CA ARG A 70 30.60 -9.24 2.68
C ARG A 70 29.11 -9.31 3.01
N VAL A 71 28.68 -10.20 3.90
CA VAL A 71 27.31 -10.23 4.45
C VAL A 71 27.39 -10.07 5.96
N THR A 72 26.95 -8.91 6.43
CA THR A 72 26.98 -8.56 7.86
C THR A 72 25.57 -8.23 8.32
N GLY A 73 25.34 -8.23 9.63
CA GLY A 73 24.09 -7.69 10.15
C GLY A 73 24.11 -7.46 11.65
N GLU A 74 23.15 -6.67 12.10
CA GLU A 74 22.98 -6.32 13.50
C GLU A 74 21.49 -6.21 13.88
N VAL A 75 21.23 -6.26 15.19
CA VAL A 75 19.92 -5.97 15.76
C VAL A 75 19.95 -4.56 16.35
N LEU A 76 19.06 -3.70 15.85
CA LEU A 76 18.78 -2.39 16.42
C LEU A 76 17.58 -2.51 17.36
N VAL A 77 17.78 -2.32 18.66
CA VAL A 77 16.68 -2.21 19.62
C VAL A 77 16.05 -0.82 19.50
N ASP A 78 14.78 -0.77 19.11
CA ASP A 78 14.04 0.49 18.96
C ASP A 78 12.90 0.59 19.97
N LEU A 79 13.05 1.49 20.93
CA LEU A 79 12.02 1.78 21.94
C LEU A 79 11.26 3.08 21.65
N THR A 80 11.70 3.83 20.64
CA THR A 80 11.36 5.24 20.47
C THR A 80 10.39 5.50 19.32
N SER A 81 10.44 4.69 18.27
CA SER A 81 9.54 4.86 17.14
C SER A 81 8.08 4.67 17.55
N THR A 82 7.21 5.43 16.89
CA THR A 82 5.76 5.41 17.10
C THR A 82 5.01 4.83 15.90
N THR A 83 5.66 4.72 14.75
CA THR A 83 5.09 4.11 13.53
C THR A 83 6.07 3.13 12.90
N VAL A 84 5.56 2.17 12.12
CA VAL A 84 6.40 1.21 11.41
C VAL A 84 7.34 1.88 10.40
N GLY A 85 6.91 2.99 9.77
CA GLY A 85 7.76 3.80 8.90
C GLY A 85 9.00 4.35 9.60
N GLN A 86 8.87 4.78 10.86
CA GLN A 86 10.02 5.22 11.65
C GLN A 86 10.95 4.06 12.01
N VAL A 87 10.40 2.89 12.33
CA VAL A 87 11.19 1.68 12.60
C VAL A 87 12.03 1.32 11.37
N ARG A 88 11.42 1.31 10.18
CA ARG A 88 12.12 1.09 8.90
C ARG A 88 13.17 2.15 8.63
N ASP A 89 12.83 3.43 8.74
CA ASP A 89 13.77 4.53 8.52
C ASP A 89 15.00 4.44 9.43
N ARG A 90 14.81 4.11 10.71
CA ARG A 90 15.91 3.92 11.67
C ARG A 90 16.80 2.73 11.28
N ALA A 91 16.23 1.59 10.89
CA ALA A 91 17.00 0.44 10.41
C ALA A 91 17.86 0.80 9.19
N LEU A 92 17.26 1.43 8.18
CA LEU A 92 17.95 1.79 6.94
C LEU A 92 19.08 2.80 7.19
N ARG A 93 18.82 3.85 7.97
CA ARG A 93 19.85 4.85 8.32
C ARG A 93 20.97 4.25 9.15
N ARG A 94 20.65 3.34 10.07
CA ARG A 94 21.65 2.62 10.87
C ARG A 94 22.57 1.79 9.96
N GLY A 95 22.01 1.07 9.00
CA GLY A 95 22.80 0.28 8.06
C GLY A 95 23.65 1.14 7.12
N VAL A 96 23.16 2.30 6.69
CA VAL A 96 23.99 3.25 5.91
C VAL A 96 25.15 3.77 6.75
N ALA A 97 24.90 4.17 7.99
CA ALA A 97 25.96 4.63 8.90
C ALA A 97 27.01 3.54 9.19
N HIS A 98 26.63 2.26 9.11
CA HIS A 98 27.56 1.14 9.22
C HIS A 98 28.45 0.98 7.97
N LEU A 99 27.87 1.14 6.78
CA LEU A 99 28.56 0.91 5.50
C LEU A 99 29.37 2.12 5.01
N VAL A 100 28.96 3.33 5.39
CA VAL A 100 29.57 4.60 5.00
C VAL A 100 29.88 5.42 6.28
N PRO A 101 30.96 5.10 7.00
CA PRO A 101 31.33 5.82 8.22
C PRO A 101 31.87 7.24 7.93
N GLY A 102 31.46 8.23 8.73
CA GLY A 102 31.91 9.63 8.66
C GLY A 102 30.94 10.60 7.98
N ASP A 103 31.40 11.79 7.63
CA ASP A 103 30.60 12.86 6.96
C ASP A 103 30.10 12.44 5.56
N GLY A 104 30.56 11.29 5.04
CA GLY A 104 30.12 10.66 3.80
C GLY A 104 28.66 10.18 3.81
N ALA A 105 27.98 10.14 4.97
CA ALA A 105 26.53 9.91 4.99
C ALA A 105 25.75 11.07 4.33
N ASP A 106 26.31 12.28 4.36
CA ASP A 106 25.81 13.50 3.71
C ASP A 106 26.38 13.73 2.29
N GLY A 107 27.50 13.08 1.96
CA GLY A 107 28.14 13.10 0.65
C GLY A 107 27.70 11.93 -0.24
N VAL A 108 27.38 12.21 -1.50
CA VAL A 108 26.98 11.21 -2.51
C VAL A 108 28.15 10.29 -2.93
N ALA A 109 29.36 10.54 -2.43
CA ALA A 109 30.58 9.87 -2.85
C ALA A 109 31.19 9.10 -1.67
N GLY A 110 31.21 7.77 -1.79
CA GLY A 110 32.30 6.98 -1.19
C GLY A 110 33.62 7.30 -1.89
N GLU A 111 34.61 6.42 -1.78
CA GLU A 111 35.87 6.57 -2.55
C GLU A 111 35.56 6.72 -4.05
N GLU A 112 36.46 7.38 -4.81
CA GLU A 112 36.25 7.63 -6.26
C GLU A 112 35.77 6.35 -6.99
N GLY A 113 34.53 6.38 -7.50
CA GLY A 113 33.90 5.24 -8.20
C GLY A 113 32.85 4.44 -7.42
N GLU A 114 32.56 4.79 -6.16
CA GLU A 114 31.49 4.16 -5.37
C GLU A 114 30.12 4.83 -5.60
N THR A 115 29.10 4.01 -5.88
CA THR A 115 27.71 4.47 -6.02
C THR A 115 27.02 4.50 -4.66
N PRO A 116 26.08 5.43 -4.42
CA PRO A 116 25.33 5.46 -3.16
C PRO A 116 24.69 4.10 -2.84
N PRO A 117 24.63 3.68 -1.56
CA PRO A 117 24.06 2.40 -1.18
C PRO A 117 22.61 2.25 -1.64
N TRP A 118 22.21 1.02 -1.93
CA TRP A 118 20.80 0.67 -2.12
C TRP A 118 20.17 0.24 -0.80
N LEU A 119 18.98 0.76 -0.53
CA LEU A 119 18.18 0.44 0.64
C LEU A 119 17.06 -0.51 0.23
N PHE A 120 17.09 -1.70 0.79
CA PHE A 120 16.07 -2.73 0.62
C PHE A 120 15.24 -2.81 1.89
N SER A 121 13.94 -3.00 1.74
CA SER A 121 13.01 -3.17 2.84
C SER A 121 12.20 -4.44 2.65
N THR A 122 12.10 -5.23 3.72
CA THR A 122 11.17 -6.36 3.84
C THR A 122 10.56 -6.38 5.24
N ASP A 123 9.49 -7.13 5.45
CA ASP A 123 8.86 -7.26 6.77
C ASP A 123 9.27 -8.57 7.47
N ALA A 124 9.28 -8.56 8.81
CA ALA A 124 9.74 -9.70 9.63
C ALA A 124 8.86 -10.97 9.49
N ASP A 125 7.70 -10.86 8.88
CA ASP A 125 6.78 -11.95 8.56
C ASP A 125 6.82 -12.37 7.08
N SER A 126 7.82 -11.88 6.34
CA SER A 126 7.93 -12.05 4.89
C SER A 126 9.17 -12.87 4.50
N ARG A 127 9.08 -13.59 3.39
CA ARG A 127 10.17 -14.35 2.77
C ARG A 127 10.47 -13.81 1.38
N VAL A 128 11.73 -13.48 1.14
CA VAL A 128 12.20 -12.95 -0.14
C VAL A 128 12.69 -14.07 -1.04
N PRO A 129 12.55 -13.96 -2.38
CA PRO A 129 13.08 -14.95 -3.30
C PRO A 129 14.62 -14.90 -3.34
N ALA A 130 15.26 -15.99 -3.76
CA ALA A 130 16.73 -16.07 -3.74
C ALA A 130 17.40 -15.01 -4.62
N ASP A 131 16.79 -14.64 -5.75
CA ASP A 131 17.24 -13.61 -6.68
C ASP A 131 16.78 -12.19 -6.29
N TRP A 132 16.20 -11.99 -5.10
CA TRP A 132 15.56 -10.72 -4.72
C TRP A 132 16.42 -9.48 -4.94
N VAL A 133 17.65 -9.49 -4.42
CA VAL A 133 18.57 -8.35 -4.54
C VAL A 133 18.98 -8.12 -5.99
N GLU A 134 19.36 -9.18 -6.69
CA GLU A 134 19.81 -9.13 -8.08
C GLU A 134 18.68 -8.68 -9.02
N GLY A 135 17.49 -9.25 -8.88
CA GLY A 135 16.33 -8.98 -9.72
C GLY A 135 15.83 -7.55 -9.59
N LEU A 136 15.80 -6.98 -8.38
CA LEU A 136 15.46 -5.57 -8.22
C LEU A 136 16.54 -4.65 -8.79
N LEU A 137 17.83 -4.96 -8.61
CA LEU A 137 18.93 -4.16 -9.17
C LEU A 137 19.02 -4.27 -10.70
N GLU A 138 18.67 -5.42 -11.27
CA GLU A 138 18.60 -5.61 -12.72
C GLU A 138 17.51 -4.71 -13.33
N VAL A 139 16.32 -4.67 -12.71
CA VAL A 139 15.24 -3.76 -13.11
C VAL A 139 15.67 -2.31 -12.94
N ALA A 140 16.31 -1.95 -11.82
CA ALA A 140 16.83 -0.60 -11.60
C ALA A 140 17.79 -0.17 -12.72
N SER A 141 18.72 -1.05 -13.08
CA SER A 141 19.71 -0.82 -14.13
C SER A 141 19.05 -0.66 -15.50
N ARG A 142 18.15 -1.60 -15.86
CA ARG A 142 17.45 -1.61 -17.15
C ARG A 142 16.59 -0.37 -17.36
N GLU A 143 15.87 0.05 -16.32
CA GLU A 143 14.94 1.19 -16.39
C GLU A 143 15.61 2.53 -16.03
N GLY A 144 16.89 2.52 -15.62
CA GLY A 144 17.59 3.72 -15.14
C GLY A 144 16.94 4.37 -13.92
N ALA A 145 16.25 3.60 -13.09
CA ALA A 145 15.44 4.10 -11.98
C ALA A 145 16.14 3.88 -10.63
N PRO A 146 16.30 4.90 -9.77
CA PRO A 146 16.86 4.75 -8.41
C PRO A 146 15.84 4.21 -7.40
N VAL A 147 14.67 3.76 -7.86
CA VAL A 147 13.59 3.22 -7.03
C VAL A 147 12.95 2.06 -7.79
N VAL A 148 12.79 0.91 -7.13
CA VAL A 148 12.11 -0.26 -7.68
C VAL A 148 11.11 -0.82 -6.67
N THR A 149 9.88 -1.02 -7.11
CA THR A 149 8.83 -1.71 -6.33
C THR A 149 8.57 -3.09 -6.92
N GLY A 150 8.57 -4.13 -6.11
CA GLY A 150 8.08 -5.44 -6.51
C GLY A 150 6.68 -5.72 -5.97
N LEU A 151 6.15 -6.90 -6.28
CA LEU A 151 4.86 -7.37 -5.76
C LEU A 151 5.02 -8.24 -4.52
N VAL A 152 3.91 -8.48 -3.82
CA VAL A 152 3.83 -9.44 -2.73
C VAL A 152 2.81 -10.52 -3.03
N ASP A 153 3.13 -11.75 -2.62
CA ASP A 153 2.21 -12.89 -2.61
C ASP A 153 1.80 -13.20 -1.17
N LEU A 154 0.55 -13.61 -0.97
CA LEU A 154 0.05 -13.98 0.36
C LEU A 154 0.30 -15.45 0.66
N GLU A 155 0.91 -15.72 1.80
CA GLU A 155 1.04 -17.09 2.31
C GLU A 155 -0.31 -17.59 2.83
N ALA A 156 -0.83 -18.65 2.20
CA ALA A 156 -1.95 -19.47 2.65
C ALA A 156 -3.13 -18.66 3.24
N TRP A 157 -3.57 -17.62 2.54
CA TRP A 157 -4.68 -16.79 2.99
C TRP A 157 -5.99 -17.58 2.95
N ASP A 158 -6.52 -17.91 4.14
CA ASP A 158 -7.81 -18.58 4.28
C ASP A 158 -8.94 -17.54 4.20
N ALA A 159 -9.55 -17.44 3.02
CA ALA A 159 -10.63 -16.52 2.72
C ALA A 159 -11.60 -17.13 1.70
N PRO A 160 -12.88 -16.74 1.74
CA PRO A 160 -13.87 -17.13 0.73
C PRO A 160 -13.43 -16.78 -0.69
N ALA A 161 -13.93 -17.51 -1.69
CA ALA A 161 -13.54 -17.31 -3.09
C ALA A 161 -13.85 -15.88 -3.56
N VAL A 162 -14.94 -15.29 -3.06
CA VAL A 162 -15.30 -13.89 -3.33
C VAL A 162 -14.27 -12.90 -2.76
N GLY A 163 -13.77 -13.13 -1.55
CA GLY A 163 -12.75 -12.28 -0.93
C GLY A 163 -11.42 -12.34 -1.68
N LYS A 164 -11.02 -13.54 -2.12
CA LYS A 164 -9.83 -13.74 -2.96
C LYS A 164 -9.96 -13.06 -4.32
N ALA A 165 -11.10 -13.24 -5.00
CA ALA A 165 -11.36 -12.60 -6.29
C ALA A 165 -11.38 -11.06 -6.20
N GLU A 166 -11.92 -10.51 -5.12
CA GLU A 166 -11.91 -9.07 -4.86
C GLU A 166 -10.50 -8.54 -4.58
N TYR A 167 -9.68 -9.27 -3.81
CA TYR A 167 -8.26 -8.94 -3.62
C TYR A 167 -7.53 -8.93 -4.96
N ASP A 168 -7.67 -9.99 -5.76
CA ASP A 168 -7.05 -10.12 -7.07
C ASP A 168 -7.50 -8.98 -8.01
N ARG A 169 -8.77 -8.59 -7.98
CA ARG A 169 -9.28 -7.44 -8.74
C ARG A 169 -8.61 -6.14 -8.31
N ARG A 170 -8.52 -5.86 -7.00
CA ARG A 170 -7.87 -4.64 -6.47
C ARG A 170 -6.38 -4.61 -6.83
N VAL A 171 -5.70 -5.75 -6.77
CA VAL A 171 -4.31 -5.88 -7.20
C VAL A 171 -4.21 -5.64 -8.71
N ALA A 172 -5.06 -6.26 -9.54
CA ALA A 172 -5.08 -6.09 -11.00
C ALA A 172 -5.30 -4.63 -11.44
N GLU A 173 -6.08 -3.85 -10.70
CA GLU A 173 -6.35 -2.43 -10.99
C GLU A 173 -5.12 -1.53 -10.84
N GLY A 174 -4.11 -1.98 -10.10
CA GLY A 174 -2.84 -1.28 -9.98
C GLY A 174 -1.87 -1.53 -11.13
N PHE A 175 -2.17 -2.40 -12.09
CA PHE A 175 -1.25 -2.69 -13.21
C PHE A 175 -1.41 -1.68 -14.35
N HIS A 176 -0.31 -1.46 -15.07
CA HIS A 176 -0.26 -0.73 -16.34
C HIS A 176 0.65 -1.50 -17.33
N PRO A 177 0.65 -1.16 -18.64
CA PRO A 177 1.33 -1.97 -19.67
C PRO A 177 2.82 -2.26 -19.45
N THR A 178 3.49 -1.47 -18.60
CA THR A 178 4.92 -1.54 -18.33
C THR A 178 5.24 -1.87 -16.86
N GLY A 179 4.23 -2.20 -16.03
CA GLY A 179 4.45 -2.43 -14.61
C GLY A 179 3.20 -2.29 -13.74
N HIS A 180 3.37 -1.74 -12.53
CA HIS A 180 2.30 -1.49 -11.58
C HIS A 180 2.54 -0.25 -10.71
N TRP A 181 1.47 0.25 -10.10
CA TRP A 181 1.47 1.41 -9.20
C TRP A 181 1.65 1.05 -7.73
N HIS A 182 1.55 -0.24 -7.38
CA HIS A 182 1.68 -0.72 -6.00
C HIS A 182 3.04 -0.40 -5.38
N ALA A 183 3.02 -0.10 -4.09
CA ALA A 183 4.20 -0.02 -3.25
C ALA A 183 3.93 -0.88 -2.02
N TYR A 184 4.83 -1.82 -1.75
CA TYR A 184 4.80 -2.66 -0.56
C TYR A 184 6.09 -2.46 0.20
N GLY A 185 6.01 -2.07 1.47
CA GLY A 185 7.17 -1.96 2.36
C GLY A 185 7.96 -3.27 2.46
N ALA A 186 7.31 -4.41 2.20
CA ALA A 186 7.91 -5.73 2.16
C ALA A 186 8.78 -6.01 0.90
N ASN A 187 8.66 -5.20 -0.16
CA ASN A 187 9.36 -5.42 -1.43
C ASN A 187 9.69 -4.09 -2.14
N LEU A 188 10.56 -3.31 -1.51
CA LEU A 188 10.95 -1.98 -1.97
C LEU A 188 12.48 -1.84 -1.96
N ALA A 189 13.03 -1.34 -3.06
CA ALA A 189 14.43 -0.93 -3.15
C ALA A 189 14.52 0.56 -3.53
N VAL A 190 15.30 1.35 -2.78
CA VAL A 190 15.50 2.78 -3.01
C VAL A 190 16.98 3.11 -2.87
N ARG A 191 17.58 3.80 -3.84
CA ARG A 191 18.96 4.27 -3.71
C ARG A 191 19.05 5.40 -2.68
N TRP A 192 20.13 5.45 -1.90
CA TRP A 192 20.29 6.35 -0.75
C TRP A 192 20.09 7.83 -1.09
N ASP A 193 20.60 8.29 -2.23
CA ASP A 193 20.44 9.66 -2.72
C ASP A 193 18.97 10.03 -2.97
N ALA A 194 18.21 9.14 -3.61
CA ALA A 194 16.77 9.29 -3.82
C ALA A 194 16.00 9.25 -2.48
N TYR A 195 16.34 8.31 -1.60
CA TYR A 195 15.71 8.18 -0.29
C TYR A 195 15.88 9.44 0.57
N ARG A 196 17.09 10.02 0.58
CA ARG A 196 17.37 11.29 1.27
C ARG A 196 16.57 12.45 0.69
N ARG A 197 16.47 12.55 -0.65
CA ARG A 197 15.66 13.58 -1.32
C ARG A 197 14.19 13.54 -0.91
N ALA A 198 13.65 12.36 -0.64
CA ALA A 198 12.28 12.19 -0.16
C ALA A 198 12.10 12.45 1.35
N GLY A 199 13.19 12.63 2.11
CA GLY A 199 13.15 12.76 3.57
C GLY A 199 13.01 11.43 4.32
N GLY A 200 13.03 10.30 3.62
CA GLY A 200 12.80 8.96 4.15
C GLY A 200 11.32 8.61 4.36
N PHE A 201 11.03 7.52 5.06
CA PHE A 201 9.64 7.11 5.33
C PHE A 201 8.88 8.19 6.11
N PRO A 202 7.72 8.65 5.63
CA PRO A 202 6.94 9.66 6.33
C PRO A 202 6.33 9.10 7.62
N ARG A 203 6.12 9.97 8.60
CA ARG A 203 5.44 9.63 9.86
C ARG A 203 3.94 9.48 9.64
N ARG A 204 3.53 8.31 9.11
CA ARG A 204 2.12 7.91 8.96
C ARG A 204 1.84 6.65 9.76
N ALA A 205 0.60 6.51 10.23
CA ALA A 205 0.14 5.30 10.91
C ALA A 205 -0.05 4.13 9.94
N VAL A 206 -0.35 4.43 8.67
CA VAL A 206 -0.62 3.47 7.58
C VAL A 206 -0.10 4.04 6.26
N GLY A 207 0.39 3.17 5.37
CA GLY A 207 0.69 3.53 3.97
C GLY A 207 1.92 4.42 3.81
N GLU A 208 2.87 4.31 4.75
CA GLU A 208 4.15 5.01 4.69
C GLU A 208 4.99 4.64 3.47
N ASP A 209 4.88 3.41 2.99
CA ASP A 209 5.52 2.89 1.78
C ASP A 209 4.96 3.53 0.51
N VAL A 210 3.63 3.55 0.39
CA VAL A 210 2.93 4.25 -0.68
C VAL A 210 3.28 5.74 -0.66
N ALA A 211 3.28 6.36 0.52
CA ALA A 211 3.59 7.77 0.67
C ALA A 211 5.05 8.10 0.31
N LEU A 212 6.02 7.24 0.65
CA LEU A 212 7.41 7.39 0.23
C LEU A 212 7.54 7.32 -1.31
N VAL A 213 6.94 6.31 -1.94
CA VAL A 213 7.00 6.15 -3.40
C VAL A 213 6.29 7.31 -4.11
N GLN A 214 5.18 7.79 -3.57
CA GLN A 214 4.49 8.98 -4.10
C GLN A 214 5.34 10.25 -3.96
N ALA A 215 6.00 10.47 -2.82
CA ALA A 215 6.89 11.61 -2.62
C ALA A 215 8.06 11.59 -3.61
N LEU A 216 8.63 10.41 -3.88
CA LEU A 216 9.69 10.23 -4.89
C LEU A 216 9.18 10.57 -6.30
N ARG A 217 8.00 10.07 -6.68
CA ARG A 217 7.36 10.41 -7.97
C ARG A 217 7.08 11.91 -8.10
N ALA A 218 6.54 12.53 -7.05
CA ALA A 218 6.26 13.97 -7.02
C ALA A 218 7.54 14.82 -7.12
N ALA A 219 8.67 14.32 -6.62
CA ALA A 219 9.99 14.93 -6.76
C ALA A 219 10.65 14.65 -8.13
N GLY A 220 9.93 14.05 -9.08
CA GLY A 220 10.44 13.72 -10.42
C GLY A 220 11.47 12.58 -10.43
N VAL A 221 11.55 11.78 -9.36
CA VAL A 221 12.45 10.63 -9.27
C VAL A 221 11.83 9.46 -10.06
N PRO A 222 12.54 8.86 -11.02
CA PRO A 222 12.04 7.70 -11.75
C PRO A 222 11.80 6.52 -10.81
N VAL A 223 10.64 5.87 -10.96
CA VAL A 223 10.26 4.67 -10.20
C VAL A 223 9.94 3.56 -11.19
N ALA A 224 10.70 2.48 -11.14
CA ALA A 224 10.42 1.25 -11.86
C ALA A 224 9.59 0.29 -11.01
N SER A 225 8.89 -0.64 -11.67
CA SER A 225 8.12 -1.68 -11.00
C SER A 225 8.33 -3.02 -11.70
N THR A 226 8.19 -4.12 -10.96
CA THR A 226 8.36 -5.47 -11.51
C THR A 226 7.32 -6.43 -10.97
N THR A 227 6.77 -7.23 -11.87
CA THR A 227 5.80 -8.28 -11.55
C THR A 227 6.46 -9.63 -11.29
N ALA A 228 7.76 -9.75 -11.62
CA ALA A 228 8.53 -10.99 -11.55
C ALA A 228 9.16 -11.22 -10.17
N VAL A 229 9.65 -10.16 -9.52
CA VAL A 229 10.23 -10.27 -8.17
C VAL A 229 9.12 -10.15 -7.14
N ARG A 230 8.78 -11.27 -6.50
CA ARG A 230 7.65 -11.38 -5.57
C ARG A 230 8.10 -11.85 -4.20
N VAL A 231 7.72 -11.10 -3.17
CA VAL A 231 7.97 -11.44 -1.76
C VAL A 231 6.74 -12.12 -1.19
N THR A 232 6.91 -13.27 -0.55
CA THR A 232 5.79 -13.94 0.14
C THR A 232 5.62 -13.32 1.51
N THR A 233 4.43 -12.85 1.86
CA THR A 233 4.12 -12.22 3.16
C THR A 233 2.97 -12.94 3.86
N SER A 234 2.91 -12.83 5.19
CA SER A 234 1.88 -13.52 5.96
C SER A 234 0.50 -12.87 5.78
N SER A 235 -0.55 -13.70 5.74
CA SER A 235 -1.93 -13.25 5.56
C SER A 235 -2.68 -13.02 6.88
N ARG A 236 -1.96 -12.98 8.01
CA ARG A 236 -2.53 -13.05 9.35
C ARG A 236 -3.29 -11.79 9.76
N ALA A 237 -4.39 -11.99 10.47
CA ALA A 237 -5.10 -10.98 11.22
C ALA A 237 -4.95 -11.21 12.74
N PRO A 238 -4.83 -10.14 13.56
CA PRO A 238 -4.77 -8.74 13.16
C PRO A 238 -3.36 -8.31 12.69
N GLY A 239 -3.32 -7.54 11.60
CA GLY A 239 -2.08 -6.87 11.17
C GLY A 239 -1.72 -5.70 12.10
N ARG A 240 -0.44 -5.26 12.05
CA ARG A 240 0.12 -4.23 12.96
C ARG A 240 -0.50 -2.83 12.82
N ALA A 241 -1.12 -2.51 11.69
CA ALA A 241 -1.65 -1.19 11.38
C ALA A 241 -3.13 -1.28 10.97
N ALA A 242 -4.01 -0.58 11.70
CA ALA A 242 -5.42 -0.47 11.38
C ALA A 242 -5.59 0.27 10.04
N GLY A 243 -6.11 -0.41 9.02
CA GLY A 243 -6.22 0.10 7.64
C GLY A 243 -5.07 -0.32 6.71
N GLY A 244 -4.11 -1.12 7.18
CA GLY A 244 -3.07 -1.74 6.36
C GLY A 244 -3.54 -3.03 5.67
N LEU A 245 -2.59 -3.77 5.05
CA LEU A 245 -2.88 -5.02 4.36
C LEU A 245 -3.64 -6.02 5.23
N GLY A 246 -3.23 -6.25 6.49
CA GLY A 246 -3.94 -7.16 7.38
C GLY A 246 -5.40 -6.76 7.68
N SER A 247 -5.72 -5.46 7.73
CA SER A 247 -7.12 -5.00 7.87
C SER A 247 -7.92 -5.25 6.60
N LEU A 248 -7.33 -5.04 5.43
CA LEU A 248 -7.94 -5.38 4.15
C LEU A 248 -8.22 -6.88 4.04
N LEU A 249 -7.26 -7.73 4.42
CA LEU A 249 -7.45 -9.18 4.40
C LEU A 249 -8.55 -9.63 5.38
N ALA A 250 -8.64 -9.01 6.56
CA ALA A 250 -9.72 -9.28 7.50
C ALA A 250 -11.11 -8.85 6.97
N GLU A 251 -11.21 -7.68 6.33
CA GLU A 251 -12.43 -7.21 5.66
C GLU A 251 -12.89 -8.21 4.59
N LEU A 252 -11.97 -8.63 3.72
CA LEU A 252 -12.27 -9.53 2.61
C LEU A 252 -12.51 -10.98 3.05
N ALA A 253 -11.90 -11.42 4.15
CA ALA A 253 -12.18 -12.72 4.76
C ALA A 253 -13.57 -12.80 5.40
N GLY A 254 -14.13 -11.65 5.81
CA GLY A 254 -15.50 -11.53 6.33
C GLY A 254 -16.57 -11.37 5.23
N ALA A 255 -16.20 -11.40 3.95
CA ALA A 255 -17.15 -11.32 2.85
C ALA A 255 -17.96 -12.63 2.73
N ASP A 256 -19.30 -12.52 2.71
CA ASP A 256 -20.16 -13.68 2.48
C ASP A 256 -19.98 -14.21 1.04
N ASP A 257 -19.70 -15.50 0.88
CA ASP A 257 -19.82 -16.15 -0.44
C ASP A 257 -21.25 -15.94 -0.96
N PRO A 258 -21.43 -15.53 -2.23
CA PRO A 258 -22.77 -15.53 -2.81
C PRO A 258 -23.33 -16.96 -2.67
N PRO A 259 -24.62 -17.12 -2.31
CA PRO A 259 -25.18 -18.45 -2.17
C PRO A 259 -24.86 -19.25 -3.44
N SER A 260 -24.29 -20.45 -3.28
CA SER A 260 -24.10 -21.41 -4.38
C SER A 260 -25.36 -21.43 -5.23
N PRO A 261 -25.31 -21.58 -6.58
CA PRO A 261 -26.49 -21.47 -7.43
C PRO A 261 -27.55 -22.49 -7.01
N GLY A 262 -28.37 -22.04 -6.08
CA GLY A 262 -29.25 -22.81 -5.25
C GLY A 262 -30.60 -22.22 -5.52
N ARG A 263 -31.39 -23.00 -6.25
CA ARG A 263 -32.80 -22.83 -6.63
C ARG A 263 -33.31 -21.39 -6.67
N THR A 264 -33.71 -21.00 -7.87
CA THR A 264 -34.28 -19.69 -8.20
C THR A 264 -35.38 -19.27 -7.22
N PRO A 265 -35.65 -17.97 -7.02
CA PRO A 265 -36.74 -17.51 -6.14
C PRO A 265 -38.10 -18.18 -6.44
N ARG A 266 -38.29 -18.63 -7.69
CA ARG A 266 -39.45 -19.38 -8.20
C ARG A 266 -39.62 -20.75 -7.54
N GLU A 267 -38.54 -21.40 -7.14
CA GLU A 267 -38.52 -22.74 -6.55
C GLU A 267 -38.60 -22.72 -5.01
N ARG A 268 -38.34 -21.56 -4.38
CA ARG A 268 -38.33 -21.42 -2.91
C ARG A 268 -39.72 -21.20 -2.29
N LEU A 269 -40.70 -20.77 -3.07
CA LEU A 269 -42.01 -20.36 -2.53
C LEU A 269 -43.15 -21.33 -2.86
N GLY A 270 -43.00 -22.24 -3.83
CA GLY A 270 -44.07 -23.21 -4.17
C GLY A 270 -45.39 -22.60 -4.65
N LEU A 271 -45.41 -21.30 -4.97
CA LEU A 271 -46.61 -20.56 -5.37
C LEU A 271 -46.79 -20.61 -6.89
N THR A 272 -48.03 -20.73 -7.34
CA THR A 272 -48.36 -20.73 -8.77
C THR A 272 -48.38 -19.30 -9.31
N THR A 273 -48.25 -19.16 -10.64
CA THR A 273 -48.21 -17.87 -11.34
C THR A 273 -49.44 -16.99 -11.07
N GLU A 274 -50.58 -17.57 -10.67
CA GLU A 274 -51.82 -16.85 -10.37
C GLU A 274 -51.78 -16.09 -9.03
N GLU A 275 -51.03 -16.58 -8.03
CA GLU A 275 -51.03 -16.01 -6.68
C GLU A 275 -50.22 -14.70 -6.57
N LEU A 276 -49.27 -14.49 -7.48
CA LEU A 276 -48.47 -13.26 -7.58
C LEU A 276 -49.25 -12.10 -8.20
N ALA A 277 -50.22 -12.37 -9.08
CA ALA A 277 -51.03 -11.33 -9.73
C ALA A 277 -52.02 -10.66 -8.75
N ALA A 278 -52.49 -11.38 -7.74
CA ALA A 278 -53.48 -10.88 -6.77
C ALA A 278 -52.91 -9.88 -5.74
N ARG A 279 -51.59 -9.84 -5.56
CA ARG A 279 -50.92 -9.04 -4.51
C ARG A 279 -50.42 -7.67 -4.99
N ALA A 280 -50.49 -7.37 -6.28
CA ALA A 280 -49.97 -6.13 -6.87
C ALA A 280 -50.97 -4.95 -6.88
N GLY A 281 -52.14 -5.07 -6.24
CA GLY A 281 -53.16 -4.01 -6.22
C GLY A 281 -53.47 -3.51 -4.81
N ARG A 282 -52.83 -2.40 -4.40
CA ARG A 282 -53.44 -1.31 -3.61
C ARG A 282 -52.41 -0.21 -3.31
N SER A 283 -52.64 0.95 -3.91
CA SER A 283 -51.98 2.24 -3.69
C SER A 283 -52.94 3.16 -2.92
N THR A 284 -52.45 3.99 -2.01
CA THR A 284 -53.09 5.25 -1.60
C THR A 284 -52.06 6.27 -1.10
N MET A 285 -52.16 7.50 -1.62
CA MET A 285 -51.44 8.72 -1.26
C MET A 285 -52.02 9.40 0.00
N ASN A 286 -51.20 10.20 0.71
CA ASN A 286 -51.50 11.61 1.06
C ASN A 286 -50.29 12.35 1.72
N THR A 287 -50.24 13.67 1.53
CA THR A 287 -49.28 14.74 1.92
C THR A 287 -49.83 15.63 3.09
N PRO A 288 -49.28 16.82 3.46
CA PRO A 288 -48.02 17.17 4.18
C PRO A 288 -48.23 18.12 5.43
N ASP A 289 -47.17 18.84 5.88
CA ASP A 289 -46.99 19.91 6.93
C ASP A 289 -46.54 19.47 8.35
N GLU A 290 -45.33 19.79 8.83
CA GLU A 290 -44.70 21.04 9.38
C GLU A 290 -44.89 21.20 10.91
N ASP A 291 -43.81 21.09 11.72
CA ASP A 291 -43.18 22.24 12.43
C ASP A 291 -42.11 21.88 13.52
N LEU A 292 -41.00 22.65 13.44
CA LEU A 292 -40.14 23.28 14.47
C LEU A 292 -39.47 22.44 15.59
N GLN A 293 -38.15 22.17 15.51
CA GLN A 293 -36.99 22.99 15.94
C GLN A 293 -36.61 22.92 17.44
N ALA A 294 -35.38 22.43 17.72
CA ALA A 294 -34.51 22.91 18.79
C ALA A 294 -33.03 22.73 18.38
N ALA A 295 -32.30 23.84 18.45
CA ALA A 295 -30.97 24.07 17.89
C ALA A 295 -29.81 23.68 18.82
N GLY A 296 -28.65 23.34 18.21
CA GLY A 296 -27.40 23.09 18.91
C GLY A 296 -26.18 22.91 17.99
N ASN A 297 -25.83 23.94 17.22
CA ASN A 297 -24.49 24.25 16.67
C ASN A 297 -23.54 23.09 16.24
N HIS A 298 -23.57 22.68 14.97
CA HIS A 298 -22.47 21.93 14.33
C HIS A 298 -22.14 22.52 12.96
N THR A 299 -20.90 22.99 12.79
CA THR A 299 -20.27 23.33 11.49
C THR A 299 -20.45 22.15 10.52
N GLY A 300 -21.31 22.37 9.51
CA GLY A 300 -21.98 21.29 8.76
C GLY A 300 -21.09 20.56 7.77
N ALA A 301 -21.08 19.22 7.87
CA ALA A 301 -20.56 18.37 6.81
C ALA A 301 -21.42 18.53 5.55
N SER A 302 -20.78 18.78 4.41
CA SER A 302 -21.41 18.86 3.09
C SER A 302 -21.16 17.58 2.29
N ARG A 303 -22.01 17.28 1.29
CA ARG A 303 -21.84 16.13 0.40
C ARG A 303 -21.96 16.56 -1.06
N ALA A 304 -21.08 16.07 -1.92
CA ALA A 304 -21.12 16.30 -3.35
C ALA A 304 -20.94 14.99 -4.14
N THR A 305 -21.55 14.94 -5.32
CA THR A 305 -21.30 13.92 -6.33
C THR A 305 -20.61 14.57 -7.52
N LEU A 306 -19.41 14.09 -7.87
CA LEU A 306 -18.60 14.56 -8.98
C LEU A 306 -18.63 13.51 -10.08
N PHE A 307 -19.20 13.85 -11.24
CA PHE A 307 -19.17 13.00 -12.43
C PHE A 307 -17.98 13.41 -13.29
N VAL A 308 -17.02 12.50 -13.44
CA VAL A 308 -15.75 12.74 -14.12
C VAL A 308 -15.73 12.00 -15.45
N ALA A 309 -15.53 12.73 -16.54
CA ALA A 309 -15.46 12.20 -17.90
C ALA A 309 -14.05 12.33 -18.48
N GLY A 310 -13.67 11.39 -19.35
CA GLY A 310 -12.39 11.34 -20.04
C GLY A 310 -11.82 9.94 -20.12
N ARG A 311 -10.49 9.81 -20.26
CA ARG A 311 -9.79 8.52 -20.13
C ARG A 311 -9.55 8.20 -18.66
N VAL A 312 -10.62 7.85 -17.95
CA VAL A 312 -10.66 7.71 -16.48
C VAL A 312 -10.97 6.29 -16.00
N GLN A 313 -11.36 5.37 -16.88
CA GLN A 313 -11.58 3.95 -16.54
C GLN A 313 -10.40 3.08 -16.99
N GLY A 314 -10.14 2.00 -16.24
CA GLY A 314 -9.06 1.05 -16.55
C GLY A 314 -7.64 1.61 -16.40
N VAL A 315 -7.50 2.73 -15.67
CA VAL A 315 -6.22 3.44 -15.49
C VAL A 315 -5.86 3.67 -14.02
N GLY A 316 -6.63 3.14 -13.07
CA GLY A 316 -6.40 3.36 -11.63
C GLY A 316 -6.98 4.67 -11.06
N PHE A 317 -7.86 5.37 -11.82
CA PHE A 317 -8.45 6.65 -11.41
C PHE A 317 -9.27 6.59 -10.12
N ARG A 318 -10.07 5.54 -9.91
CA ARG A 318 -10.89 5.36 -8.70
C ARG A 318 -10.01 5.20 -7.45
N TRP A 319 -8.96 4.39 -7.55
CA TRP A 319 -7.99 4.21 -6.47
C TRP A 319 -7.28 5.52 -6.13
N TRP A 320 -6.81 6.25 -7.15
CA TRP A 320 -6.17 7.55 -6.95
C TRP A 320 -7.13 8.54 -6.27
N THR A 321 -8.39 8.57 -6.72
CA THR A 321 -9.42 9.45 -6.15
C THR A 321 -9.71 9.10 -4.70
N ARG A 322 -9.85 7.81 -4.38
CA ARG A 322 -10.01 7.30 -3.02
C ARG A 322 -8.85 7.73 -2.14
N SER A 323 -7.60 7.59 -2.62
CA SER A 323 -6.42 7.98 -1.87
C SER A 323 -6.42 9.48 -1.53
N ARG A 324 -6.75 10.35 -2.49
CA ARG A 324 -6.81 11.80 -2.23
C ARG A 324 -7.96 12.18 -1.32
N ALA A 325 -9.12 11.54 -1.48
CA ALA A 325 -10.27 11.79 -0.63
C ALA A 325 -9.98 11.44 0.85
N LEU A 326 -9.32 10.31 1.11
CA LEU A 326 -8.93 9.92 2.46
C LEU A 326 -7.91 10.88 3.08
N GLU A 327 -6.94 11.38 2.31
CA GLU A 327 -5.97 12.37 2.79
C GLU A 327 -6.62 13.71 3.16
N LEU A 328 -7.71 14.06 2.49
CA LEU A 328 -8.50 15.25 2.75
C LEU A 328 -9.53 15.06 3.87
N GLY A 329 -9.56 13.88 4.51
CA GLY A 329 -10.53 13.56 5.57
C GLY A 329 -11.97 13.37 5.08
N LEU A 330 -12.15 13.06 3.79
CA LEU A 330 -13.45 12.85 3.18
C LEU A 330 -13.89 11.38 3.27
N VAL A 331 -15.21 11.17 3.35
CA VAL A 331 -15.85 9.85 3.28
C VAL A 331 -16.69 9.73 2.01
N GLY A 332 -16.92 8.51 1.52
CA GLY A 332 -17.76 8.28 0.34
C GLY A 332 -17.28 7.16 -0.59
N HIS A 333 -17.42 7.32 -1.91
CA HIS A 333 -17.02 6.29 -2.86
C HIS A 333 -16.65 6.82 -4.25
N ALA A 334 -15.87 6.04 -4.99
CA ALA A 334 -15.65 6.22 -6.43
C ALA A 334 -16.14 4.99 -7.22
N ARG A 335 -16.98 5.19 -8.23
CA ARG A 335 -17.64 4.12 -9.00
C ARG A 335 -17.52 4.32 -10.51
N ASN A 336 -17.21 3.25 -11.24
CA ASN A 336 -17.23 3.29 -12.70
C ASN A 336 -18.69 3.25 -13.21
N MET A 337 -19.03 4.17 -14.12
CA MET A 337 -20.32 4.20 -14.79
C MET A 337 -20.27 3.48 -16.13
N ARG A 338 -21.42 2.94 -16.59
CA ARG A 338 -21.52 2.21 -17.87
C ARG A 338 -21.23 3.08 -19.10
N ASP A 339 -21.33 4.40 -18.97
CA ASP A 339 -21.09 5.38 -20.03
C ASP A 339 -19.62 5.86 -20.10
N GLY A 340 -18.71 5.21 -19.37
CA GLY A 340 -17.29 5.54 -19.36
C GLY A 340 -16.88 6.60 -18.33
N ARG A 341 -17.82 7.20 -17.58
CA ARG A 341 -17.53 8.16 -16.51
C ARG A 341 -17.15 7.48 -15.20
N VAL A 342 -16.58 8.26 -14.28
CA VAL A 342 -16.44 7.88 -12.86
C VAL A 342 -17.35 8.78 -12.02
N GLU A 343 -18.19 8.18 -11.19
CA GLU A 343 -18.99 8.84 -10.16
C GLU A 343 -18.19 8.87 -8.86
N VAL A 344 -17.90 10.05 -8.33
CA VAL A 344 -17.19 10.23 -7.06
C VAL A 344 -18.16 10.90 -6.08
N VAL A 345 -18.60 10.17 -5.07
CA VAL A 345 -19.37 10.74 -3.95
C VAL A 345 -18.40 11.07 -2.83
N ALA A 346 -18.36 12.32 -2.40
CA ALA A 346 -17.53 12.78 -1.30
C ALA A 346 -18.36 13.55 -0.28
N GLN A 347 -18.11 13.31 1.00
CA GLN A 347 -18.77 13.96 2.13
C GLN A 347 -17.75 14.36 3.19
N GLY A 348 -17.88 15.56 3.73
CA GLY A 348 -16.98 16.11 4.75
C GLY A 348 -16.95 17.63 4.69
N ASP A 349 -15.81 18.20 5.07
CA ASP A 349 -15.59 19.65 5.03
C ASP A 349 -15.73 20.20 3.59
N HIS A 350 -16.41 21.33 3.43
CA HIS A 350 -16.69 21.91 2.12
C HIS A 350 -15.41 22.29 1.36
N ALA A 351 -14.41 22.81 2.07
CA ALA A 351 -13.13 23.17 1.47
C ALA A 351 -12.36 21.91 1.04
N ALA A 352 -12.41 20.83 1.83
CA ALA A 352 -11.83 19.54 1.45
C ALA A 352 -12.48 18.95 0.18
N ILE A 353 -13.81 19.04 0.03
CA ILE A 353 -14.50 18.64 -1.21
C ILE A 353 -14.03 19.49 -2.40
N GLY A 354 -13.89 20.79 -2.20
CA GLY A 354 -13.36 21.70 -3.23
C GLY A 354 -11.91 21.38 -3.63
N GLN A 355 -11.07 21.00 -2.68
CA GLN A 355 -9.69 20.55 -2.94
C GLN A 355 -9.67 19.25 -3.75
N LEU A 356 -10.51 18.27 -3.39
CA LEU A 356 -10.64 17.03 -4.17
C LEU A 356 -11.09 17.31 -5.61
N GLU A 357 -12.08 18.19 -5.80
CA GLU A 357 -12.53 18.60 -7.12
C GLU A 357 -11.42 19.28 -7.93
N GLY A 358 -10.64 20.17 -7.31
CA GLY A 358 -9.48 20.80 -7.95
C GLY A 358 -8.45 19.78 -8.45
N LEU A 359 -8.13 18.78 -7.62
CA LEU A 359 -7.26 17.67 -7.98
C LEU A 359 -7.83 16.82 -9.13
N LEU A 360 -9.15 16.64 -9.21
CA LEU A 360 -9.77 15.92 -10.33
C LEU A 360 -9.69 16.72 -11.64
N ARG A 361 -9.75 18.06 -11.57
CA ARG A 361 -9.81 18.95 -12.74
C ARG A 361 -8.45 19.35 -13.31
N GLU A 362 -7.38 19.34 -12.52
CA GLU A 362 -6.06 19.85 -12.97
C GLU A 362 -5.57 19.16 -14.26
N ASP A 363 -5.10 19.96 -15.21
CA ASP A 363 -4.44 19.51 -16.44
C ASP A 363 -3.31 20.50 -16.81
N PRO A 364 -2.03 20.08 -16.84
CA PRO A 364 -1.52 18.75 -16.47
C PRO A 364 -1.66 18.49 -14.97
N SER A 365 -1.77 17.20 -14.60
CA SER A 365 -1.86 16.84 -13.19
C SER A 365 -0.52 17.05 -12.47
N THR A 366 -0.56 17.77 -11.35
CA THR A 366 0.57 17.95 -10.44
C THR A 366 0.63 16.88 -9.33
N ALA A 367 -0.49 16.19 -9.09
CA ALA A 367 -0.63 15.13 -8.08
C ALA A 367 -0.60 13.71 -8.67
N GLY A 368 -0.09 13.55 -9.90
CA GLY A 368 0.06 12.24 -10.55
C GLY A 368 -1.27 11.53 -10.82
N ARG A 369 -2.34 12.28 -11.09
CA ARG A 369 -3.67 11.77 -11.45
C ARG A 369 -3.55 10.92 -12.72
N PRO A 370 -3.90 9.62 -12.67
CA PRO A 370 -3.81 8.77 -13.83
C PRO A 370 -4.91 9.12 -14.84
N GLY A 371 -4.63 8.87 -16.11
CA GLY A 371 -5.58 9.14 -17.19
C GLY A 371 -5.78 10.63 -17.48
N ARG A 372 -6.73 10.92 -18.36
CA ARG A 372 -7.06 12.28 -18.78
C ARG A 372 -8.48 12.61 -18.37
N VAL A 373 -8.68 13.77 -17.74
CA VAL A 373 -10.00 14.28 -17.39
C VAL A 373 -10.34 15.38 -18.38
N ASP A 374 -11.49 15.21 -19.03
CA ASP A 374 -11.99 16.14 -20.04
C ASP A 374 -13.05 17.06 -19.42
N ALA A 375 -13.83 16.54 -18.46
CA ALA A 375 -14.84 17.29 -17.74
C ALA A 375 -15.08 16.71 -16.34
N VAL A 376 -15.43 17.60 -15.41
CA VAL A 376 -15.97 17.25 -14.09
C VAL A 376 -17.26 18.04 -13.90
N VAL A 377 -18.33 17.36 -13.51
CA VAL A 377 -19.63 17.97 -13.20
C VAL A 377 -19.95 17.70 -11.74
N ARG A 378 -20.18 18.76 -10.96
CA ARG A 378 -20.51 18.67 -9.54
C ARG A 378 -22.01 18.78 -9.32
N GLN A 379 -22.53 17.95 -8.43
CA GLN A 379 -23.88 18.02 -7.90
C GLN A 379 -23.81 18.01 -6.37
N GLU A 380 -24.35 19.06 -5.73
CA GLU A 380 -24.48 19.10 -4.28
C GLU A 380 -25.56 18.13 -3.80
N GLY A 381 -25.43 17.67 -2.56
CA GLY A 381 -26.47 16.92 -1.88
C GLY A 381 -26.31 16.94 -0.37
N ASP A 382 -27.32 16.43 0.32
CA ASP A 382 -27.32 16.41 1.78
C ASP A 382 -26.37 15.34 2.31
N ALA A 383 -25.65 15.66 3.39
CA ALA A 383 -24.82 14.71 4.10
C ALA A 383 -25.68 13.56 4.66
N ARG A 384 -25.17 12.34 4.54
CA ARG A 384 -25.82 11.13 5.03
C ARG A 384 -25.08 10.59 6.25
N PRO A 385 -25.78 10.22 7.33
CA PRO A 385 -25.17 9.57 8.48
C PRO A 385 -24.69 8.15 8.12
N GLY A 386 -23.70 7.64 8.84
CA GLY A 386 -23.25 6.24 8.74
C GLY A 386 -22.38 5.90 7.53
N ILE A 387 -21.78 6.89 6.86
CA ILE A 387 -20.75 6.65 5.83
C ILE A 387 -19.38 6.68 6.50
N GLU A 388 -18.68 5.56 6.48
CA GLU A 388 -17.32 5.43 7.01
C GLU A 388 -16.32 5.14 5.88
N GLY A 389 -15.17 5.79 5.96
CA GLY A 389 -14.09 5.65 4.98
C GLY A 389 -14.48 6.11 3.57
N PHE A 390 -13.61 5.80 2.61
CA PHE A 390 -13.81 6.06 1.21
C PHE A 390 -13.55 4.76 0.44
N VAL A 391 -14.52 4.29 -0.35
CA VAL A 391 -14.47 2.95 -0.97
C VAL A 391 -14.59 3.01 -2.49
N GLU A 392 -14.12 1.97 -3.19
CA GLU A 392 -14.28 1.84 -4.63
C GLU A 392 -15.47 0.90 -4.91
N ARG A 393 -16.35 1.27 -5.86
CA ARG A 393 -17.57 0.53 -6.21
C ARG A 393 -17.69 0.20 -7.68
#